data_AF-A0A4R7T904-F1
#
_entry.id   AF-A0A4R7T904-F1
#
_cell.length_a   1.000
_cell.length_b   1.000
_cell.length_c   1.000
_cell.angle_alpha   90.00
_cell.angle_beta   90.00
_cell.angle_gamma   90.00
#
_symmetry.space_group_name_H-M   'P 1'
#
loop_
_entity.id
_entity.type
_entity.pdbx_description
1 polymer ?
#
loop_
_entity_poly.entity_id
_entity_poly.type
_entity_poly.pdbx_seq_one_letter_code
_entity_poly.pdbx_strand_id
1 'polypeptide(L)'
;MSDTTTLQRPLLTARSPISSADVEAISPADAEAALLANYPDLVRIAYALLPAYVGRHRRVIAAHGVVQRALPDHRRLERLLRGATDARSFVRDRVRQEAIKQAQARTPWWVLPQVWGLRLLAWFAAPDNTSFDPCSLQPVRRTELARRNACGRTVAILVTSLLALGILATLIAEAVNSA
;
A
#
# COMPACT_ATOMS: atom_id res chain seq x y z
N MET A 1 -1.02 -23.78 72.72
CA MET A 1 -0.41 -22.84 71.76
C MET A 1 0.72 -23.58 71.06
N SER A 2 0.45 -24.02 69.84
CA SER A 2 1.36 -24.32 68.73
C SER A 2 0.62 -25.21 67.74
N ASP A 3 0.05 -24.53 66.75
CA ASP A 3 -0.52 -25.11 65.55
C ASP A 3 0.57 -25.78 64.71
N THR A 4 0.28 -26.91 64.08
CA THR A 4 1.09 -27.40 62.96
C THR A 4 0.16 -27.96 61.90
N THR A 5 -0.20 -27.07 60.99
CA THR A 5 -1.09 -27.27 59.86
C THR A 5 -0.48 -28.22 58.82
N THR A 6 -1.28 -29.23 58.48
CA THR A 6 -1.13 -30.19 57.39
C THR A 6 -0.86 -29.51 56.04
N LEU A 7 0.33 -29.70 55.46
CA LEU A 7 0.58 -29.36 54.05
C LEU A 7 0.19 -30.53 53.15
N GLN A 8 -1.11 -30.60 52.84
CA GLN A 8 -1.67 -31.43 51.78
C GLN A 8 -1.30 -30.81 50.43
N ARG A 9 -0.32 -31.39 49.74
CA ARG A 9 0.12 -30.98 48.40
C ARG A 9 -0.94 -31.44 47.38
N PRO A 10 -1.64 -30.54 46.67
CA PRO A 10 -2.59 -30.98 45.65
C PRO A 10 -1.81 -31.54 44.45
N LEU A 11 -2.16 -32.77 44.10
CA LEU A 11 -1.69 -33.47 42.91
C LEU A 11 -2.02 -32.63 41.67
N LEU A 12 -1.00 -32.36 40.84
CA LEU A 12 -1.20 -31.75 39.53
C LEU A 12 -2.11 -32.67 38.71
N THR A 13 -3.38 -32.32 38.61
CA THR A 13 -4.29 -32.87 37.61
C THR A 13 -3.70 -32.60 36.23
N ALA A 14 -3.48 -33.67 35.48
CA ALA A 14 -3.02 -33.64 34.11
C ALA A 14 -3.83 -32.63 33.30
N ARG A 15 -3.12 -31.73 32.63
CA ARG A 15 -3.66 -30.73 31.71
C ARG A 15 -4.37 -31.48 30.58
N SER A 16 -5.70 -31.34 30.50
CA SER A 16 -6.52 -31.89 29.43
C SER A 16 -5.92 -31.60 28.05
N PRO A 17 -6.04 -32.51 27.08
CA PRO A 17 -5.65 -32.21 25.71
C PRO A 17 -6.53 -31.06 25.21
N ILE A 18 -5.88 -30.03 24.67
CA ILE A 18 -6.54 -28.87 24.08
C ILE A 18 -7.40 -29.41 22.93
N SER A 19 -8.72 -29.36 23.10
CA SER A 19 -9.66 -29.76 22.06
C SER A 19 -9.52 -28.77 20.91
N SER A 20 -9.20 -29.26 19.72
CA SER A 20 -9.12 -28.50 18.47
C SER A 20 -10.46 -27.86 18.04
N ALA A 21 -11.51 -27.97 18.86
CA ALA A 21 -12.79 -27.29 18.69
C ALA A 21 -12.82 -25.86 19.26
N ASP A 22 -11.83 -25.47 20.09
CA ASP A 22 -11.70 -24.11 20.64
C ASP A 22 -10.64 -23.28 19.88
N VAL A 23 -10.58 -23.41 18.55
CA VAL A 23 -9.95 -22.36 17.75
C VAL A 23 -10.91 -21.18 17.80
N GLU A 24 -10.72 -20.34 18.82
CA GLU A 24 -11.51 -19.13 19.08
C GLU A 24 -11.70 -18.38 17.76
N ALA A 25 -12.95 -18.37 17.28
CA ALA A 25 -13.28 -17.79 16.00
C ALA A 25 -12.94 -16.31 16.05
N ILE A 26 -12.06 -15.87 15.14
CA ILE A 26 -11.53 -14.50 15.13
C ILE A 26 -12.68 -13.51 15.04
N SER A 27 -12.77 -12.65 16.05
CA SER A 27 -13.75 -11.59 16.08
C SER A 27 -13.30 -10.40 15.22
N PRO A 28 -14.23 -9.54 14.78
CA PRO A 28 -13.89 -8.26 14.17
C PRO A 28 -12.98 -7.39 15.06
N ALA A 29 -13.14 -7.48 16.38
CA ALA A 29 -12.31 -6.76 17.35
C ALA A 29 -10.86 -7.27 17.36
N ASP A 30 -10.64 -8.58 17.19
CA ASP A 30 -9.31 -9.16 17.08
C ASP A 30 -8.60 -8.69 15.80
N ALA A 31 -9.36 -8.57 14.69
CA ALA A 31 -8.83 -8.02 13.45
C ALA A 31 -8.47 -6.52 13.58
N GLU A 32 -9.29 -5.73 14.29
CA GLU A 32 -8.98 -4.33 14.58
C GLU A 32 -7.75 -4.20 15.49
N ALA A 33 -7.69 -4.98 16.57
CA ALA A 33 -6.55 -5.03 17.47
C ALA A 33 -5.28 -5.45 16.72
N ALA A 34 -5.36 -6.46 15.85
CA ALA A 34 -4.24 -6.89 15.02
C ALA A 34 -3.80 -5.80 14.03
N LEU A 35 -4.73 -5.03 13.46
CA LEU A 35 -4.39 -3.90 12.60
C LEU A 35 -3.66 -2.81 13.38
N LEU A 36 -4.17 -2.41 14.54
CA LEU A 36 -3.58 -1.35 15.35
C LEU A 36 -2.20 -1.75 15.87
N ALA A 37 -2.05 -2.98 16.36
CA ALA A 37 -0.78 -3.52 16.85
C ALA A 37 0.30 -3.60 15.75
N ASN A 38 -0.10 -3.78 14.49
CA ASN A 38 0.82 -3.91 13.35
C ASN A 38 0.80 -2.70 12.41
N TYR A 39 0.22 -1.57 12.83
CA TYR A 39 -0.05 -0.44 11.94
C TYR A 39 1.18 0.06 11.17
N PRO A 40 2.36 0.28 11.81
CA PRO A 40 3.54 0.76 11.09
C PRO A 40 4.04 -0.22 10.02
N ASP A 41 4.06 -1.51 10.34
CA ASP A 41 4.45 -2.57 9.41
C ASP A 41 3.51 -2.69 8.21
N LEU A 42 2.20 -2.56 8.45
CA LEU A 42 1.19 -2.58 7.40
C LEU A 42 1.32 -1.36 6.47
N VAL A 43 1.57 -0.17 7.03
CA VAL A 43 1.81 1.04 6.24
C VAL A 43 3.09 0.89 5.40
N ARG A 44 4.16 0.30 5.97
CA ARG A 44 5.41 0.04 5.25
C ARG A 44 5.21 -0.94 4.08
N ILE A 45 4.44 -2.01 4.28
CA ILE A 45 4.06 -2.95 3.20
C ILE A 45 3.26 -2.22 2.11
N ALA A 46 2.24 -1.44 2.49
CA ALA A 46 1.41 -0.72 1.54
C ALA A 46 2.22 0.32 0.74
N TYR A 47 3.13 1.04 1.40
CA TYR A 47 4.03 2.00 0.78
C TYR A 47 4.98 1.35 -0.25
N ALA A 48 5.49 0.16 0.06
CA ALA A 48 6.35 -0.61 -0.83
C ALA A 48 5.61 -1.13 -2.09
N LEU A 49 4.31 -1.44 -1.96
CA LEU A 49 3.47 -1.90 -3.07
C LEU A 49 2.94 -0.75 -3.95
N LEU A 50 2.97 0.49 -3.47
CA LEU A 50 2.47 1.65 -4.21
C LEU A 50 3.48 2.15 -5.25
N PRO A 51 3.03 2.51 -6.47
CA PRO A 51 3.94 2.89 -7.55
C PRO A 51 4.80 4.13 -7.25
N ALA A 52 6.07 4.10 -7.66
CA ALA A 52 7.06 5.15 -7.40
C ALA A 52 6.76 6.50 -8.10
N TYR A 53 5.98 6.51 -9.18
CA TYR A 53 5.69 7.73 -9.97
C TYR A 53 4.79 8.74 -9.25
N VAL A 54 4.12 8.35 -8.15
CA VAL A 54 3.18 9.21 -7.42
C VAL A 54 3.91 10.23 -6.52
N GLY A 55 5.23 10.07 -6.32
CA GLY A 55 6.04 10.89 -5.41
C GLY A 55 5.88 10.49 -3.93
N ARG A 56 6.95 10.66 -3.14
CA ARG A 56 7.06 10.15 -1.75
C ARG A 56 5.89 10.55 -0.85
N HIS A 57 5.58 11.84 -0.78
CA HIS A 57 4.53 12.36 0.11
C HIS A 57 3.14 11.79 -0.22
N ARG A 58 2.79 11.74 -1.51
CA ARG A 58 1.51 11.15 -1.94
C ARG A 58 1.47 9.64 -1.73
N ARG A 59 2.60 8.94 -1.89
CA ARG A 59 2.71 7.50 -1.54
C ARG A 59 2.48 7.26 -0.05
N VAL A 60 3.00 8.12 0.84
CA VAL A 60 2.76 8.02 2.30
C VAL A 60 1.27 8.18 2.61
N ILE A 61 0.63 9.26 2.14
CA ILE A 61 -0.82 9.46 2.35
C ILE A 61 -1.63 8.30 1.76
N ALA A 62 -1.25 7.84 0.56
CA ALA A 62 -1.90 6.71 -0.08
C ALA A 62 -1.73 5.41 0.70
N ALA A 63 -0.57 5.17 1.34
CA ALA A 63 -0.31 3.99 2.16
C ALA A 63 -1.17 4.00 3.43
N HIS A 64 -1.22 5.13 4.14
CA HIS A 64 -2.15 5.29 5.27
C HIS A 64 -3.60 5.07 4.85
N GLY A 65 -4.01 5.66 3.72
CA GLY A 65 -5.36 5.48 3.20
C GLY A 65 -5.68 4.02 2.79
N VAL A 66 -4.69 3.22 2.40
CA VAL A 66 -4.88 1.77 2.14
C VAL A 66 -5.11 1.03 3.45
N VAL A 67 -4.27 1.26 4.47
CA VAL A 67 -4.42 0.59 5.78
C VAL A 67 -5.74 0.98 6.44
N GLN A 68 -6.12 2.26 6.37
CA GLN A 68 -7.41 2.76 6.88
C GLN A 68 -8.63 2.15 6.16
N ARG A 69 -8.48 1.70 4.91
CA ARG A 69 -9.55 1.04 4.13
C ARG A 69 -9.47 -0.48 4.14
N ALA A 70 -8.49 -1.06 4.83
CA ALA A 70 -8.26 -2.50 4.82
C ALA A 70 -9.37 -3.27 5.55
N LEU A 71 -9.90 -2.68 6.64
CA LEU A 71 -11.06 -3.21 7.35
C LEU A 71 -12.34 -2.66 6.71
N PRO A 72 -13.18 -3.52 6.10
CA PRO A 72 -14.49 -3.13 5.64
C PRO A 72 -15.46 -2.99 6.82
N ASP A 73 -16.68 -2.55 6.52
CA ASP A 73 -17.77 -2.49 7.51
C ASP A 73 -17.94 -3.81 8.29
N HIS A 74 -18.37 -3.72 9.55
CA HIS A 74 -18.36 -4.79 10.55
C HIS A 74 -19.03 -6.07 10.04
N ARG A 75 -20.22 -5.95 9.43
CA ARG A 75 -20.98 -7.10 8.86
C ARG A 75 -20.26 -7.80 7.71
N ARG A 76 -19.47 -7.06 6.94
CA ARG A 76 -18.65 -7.63 5.86
C ARG A 76 -17.39 -8.27 6.42
N LEU A 77 -16.80 -7.66 7.44
CA LEU A 77 -15.63 -8.18 8.14
C LEU A 77 -15.94 -9.52 8.80
N GLU A 78 -17.02 -9.64 9.56
CA GLU A 78 -17.47 -10.91 10.17
C GLU A 78 -17.56 -12.05 9.15
N ARG A 79 -18.16 -11.80 7.98
CA ARG A 79 -18.27 -12.81 6.91
C ARG A 79 -16.92 -13.25 6.38
N LEU A 80 -15.96 -12.33 6.25
CA LEU A 80 -14.62 -12.63 5.77
C LEU A 80 -13.78 -13.38 6.82
N LEU A 81 -14.04 -13.15 8.10
CA LEU A 81 -13.33 -13.77 9.22
C LEU A 81 -13.76 -15.21 9.52
N ARG A 82 -14.94 -15.66 9.05
CA ARG A 82 -15.44 -17.04 9.29
C ARG A 82 -14.50 -18.17 8.84
N GLY A 83 -13.56 -17.88 7.93
CA GLY A 83 -12.53 -18.83 7.50
C GLY A 83 -11.11 -18.41 7.87
N ALA A 84 -10.95 -17.33 8.63
CA ALA A 84 -9.64 -16.86 9.07
C ALA A 84 -9.19 -17.65 10.30
N THR A 85 -7.91 -18.01 10.33
CA THR A 85 -7.26 -18.72 11.45
C THR A 85 -6.32 -17.83 12.25
N ASP A 86 -5.82 -16.73 11.64
CA ASP A 86 -5.04 -15.72 12.35
C ASP A 86 -5.43 -14.29 11.89
N ALA A 87 -5.71 -13.41 12.85
CA ALA A 87 -6.14 -12.04 12.61
C ALA A 87 -5.04 -11.22 11.93
N ARG A 88 -3.76 -11.47 12.28
CA ARG A 88 -2.63 -10.74 11.74
C ARG A 88 -2.41 -11.04 10.27
N SER A 89 -2.36 -12.32 9.90
CA SER A 89 -2.24 -12.76 8.51
C SER A 89 -3.42 -12.27 7.66
N PHE A 90 -4.64 -12.35 8.19
CA PHE A 90 -5.83 -11.81 7.53
C PHE A 90 -5.70 -10.32 7.20
N VAL A 91 -5.35 -9.48 8.19
CA VAL A 91 -5.20 -8.04 7.98
C VAL A 91 -4.07 -7.74 7.00
N ARG A 92 -2.94 -8.45 7.10
CA ARG A 92 -1.79 -8.29 6.20
C ARG A 92 -2.16 -8.58 4.75
N ASP A 93 -2.89 -9.66 4.50
CA ASP A 93 -3.33 -10.04 3.15
C ASP A 93 -4.37 -9.05 2.60
N ARG A 94 -5.28 -8.56 3.43
CA ARG A 94 -6.24 -7.51 3.05
C ARG A 94 -5.52 -6.22 2.66
N VAL A 95 -4.56 -5.75 3.45
CA VAL A 95 -3.75 -4.56 3.12
C VAL A 95 -3.00 -4.77 1.80
N ARG A 96 -2.41 -5.95 1.58
CA ARG A 96 -1.74 -6.29 0.32
C ARG A 96 -2.68 -6.22 -0.87
N GLN A 97 -3.86 -6.82 -0.77
CA GLN A 97 -4.87 -6.82 -1.84
C GLN A 97 -5.35 -5.41 -2.15
N GLU A 98 -5.68 -4.60 -1.13
CA GLU A 98 -6.12 -3.22 -1.33
C GLU A 98 -4.99 -2.33 -1.88
N ALA A 99 -3.74 -2.55 -1.47
CA ALA A 99 -2.58 -1.85 -2.03
C ALA A 99 -2.42 -2.15 -3.54
N ILE A 100 -2.49 -3.43 -3.92
CA ILE A 100 -2.38 -3.85 -5.33
C ILE A 100 -3.55 -3.29 -6.15
N LYS A 101 -4.78 -3.39 -5.64
CA LYS A 101 -5.97 -2.84 -6.29
C LYS A 101 -5.84 -1.34 -6.52
N GLN A 102 -5.36 -0.60 -5.52
CA GLN A 102 -5.12 0.84 -5.62
C GLN A 102 -3.96 1.17 -6.58
N ALA A 103 -2.90 0.37 -6.58
CA ALA A 103 -1.78 0.52 -7.51
C ALA A 103 -2.24 0.33 -8.96
N GLN A 104 -3.05 -0.70 -9.23
CA GLN A 104 -3.65 -0.96 -10.54
C GLN A 104 -4.61 0.15 -10.96
N ALA A 105 -5.50 0.61 -10.07
CA ALA A 105 -6.44 1.70 -10.39
C ALA A 105 -5.73 3.01 -10.74
N ARG A 106 -4.56 3.26 -10.13
CA ARG A 106 -3.72 4.43 -10.45
C ARG A 106 -2.81 4.21 -11.66
N THR A 107 -2.69 2.97 -12.14
CA THR A 107 -1.92 2.59 -13.33
C THR A 107 -2.89 2.64 -14.50
N PRO A 108 -2.92 3.74 -15.27
CA PRO A 108 -3.96 3.90 -16.26
C PRO A 108 -3.61 3.02 -17.47
N TRP A 109 -4.27 1.88 -17.56
CA TRP A 109 -4.10 0.89 -18.62
C TRP A 109 -4.39 1.42 -20.04
N TRP A 110 -5.08 2.56 -20.15
CA TRP A 110 -5.41 3.24 -21.41
C TRP A 110 -4.41 4.30 -21.87
N VAL A 111 -3.48 4.72 -21.02
CA VAL A 111 -2.35 5.54 -21.49
C VAL A 111 -1.18 4.61 -21.70
N LEU A 112 -1.08 4.06 -22.91
CA LEU A 112 0.15 3.88 -23.67
C LEU A 112 -0.25 3.77 -25.16
N PRO A 113 0.39 4.56 -26.05
CA PRO A 113 1.78 4.24 -26.36
C PRO A 113 2.70 5.47 -26.36
N GLN A 114 2.96 6.11 -25.22
CA GLN A 114 4.03 7.13 -25.13
C GLN A 114 4.67 7.20 -23.75
N VAL A 115 5.46 6.19 -23.34
CA VAL A 115 6.70 6.35 -22.54
C VAL A 115 7.34 4.99 -22.22
N TRP A 116 8.17 4.49 -23.13
CA TRP A 116 9.31 3.68 -22.72
C TRP A 116 10.31 4.52 -21.91
N GLY A 117 10.41 5.84 -22.18
CA GLY A 117 11.35 6.76 -21.52
C GLY A 117 11.10 7.07 -20.04
N LEU A 118 9.84 7.20 -19.59
CA LEU A 118 9.53 7.39 -18.16
C LEU A 118 9.40 6.06 -17.39
N ARG A 119 9.10 4.94 -18.07
CA ARG A 119 9.12 3.60 -17.44
C ARG A 119 10.55 3.13 -17.16
N LEU A 120 11.51 3.48 -18.03
CA LEU A 120 12.94 3.28 -17.76
C LEU A 120 13.42 4.15 -16.58
N LEU A 121 13.00 5.42 -16.49
CA LEU A 121 13.45 6.29 -15.40
C LEU A 121 12.74 6.05 -14.05
N ALA A 122 11.49 5.60 -14.05
CA ALA A 122 10.79 5.21 -12.82
C ALA A 122 11.35 3.90 -12.24
N TRP A 123 11.92 3.02 -13.08
CA TRP A 123 12.72 1.88 -12.63
C TRP A 123 14.02 2.32 -11.93
N PHE A 124 14.63 3.43 -12.38
CA PHE A 124 15.77 4.08 -11.70
C PHE A 124 15.37 5.04 -10.58
N ALA A 125 14.08 5.13 -10.21
CA ALA A 125 13.72 5.84 -9.00
C ALA A 125 14.40 5.12 -7.84
N ALA A 126 15.50 5.71 -7.35
CA ALA A 126 16.31 5.13 -6.31
C ALA A 126 15.36 4.68 -5.19
N PRO A 127 15.43 3.41 -4.76
CA PRO A 127 14.59 2.94 -3.69
C PRO A 127 14.71 3.93 -2.55
N ASP A 128 13.57 4.24 -1.96
CA ASP A 128 13.53 4.95 -0.69
C ASP A 128 14.61 4.31 0.18
N ASN A 129 15.57 5.09 0.69
CA ASN A 129 16.65 4.54 1.49
C ASN A 129 16.04 3.58 2.52
N THR A 130 16.59 2.40 2.72
CA THR A 130 16.02 1.34 3.58
C THR A 130 15.79 1.79 5.04
N SER A 131 16.31 2.96 5.42
CA SER A 131 16.07 3.68 6.66
C SER A 131 14.77 4.51 6.69
N PHE A 132 14.07 4.70 5.57
CA PHE A 132 12.85 5.51 5.55
C PHE A 132 11.69 4.76 6.20
N ASP A 133 11.22 5.32 7.31
CA ASP A 133 9.98 4.91 7.95
C ASP A 133 8.84 5.87 7.55
N PRO A 134 7.79 5.39 6.85
CA PRO A 134 6.63 6.21 6.49
C PRO A 134 5.82 6.70 7.70
N CYS A 135 5.92 6.02 8.85
CA CYS A 135 5.26 6.43 10.09
C CYS A 135 6.09 7.43 10.91
N SER A 136 7.39 7.53 10.65
CA SER A 136 8.21 8.57 11.25
C SER A 136 7.78 9.94 10.72
N LEU A 137 7.47 10.87 11.62
CA LEU A 137 7.17 12.27 11.30
C LEU A 137 8.45 12.99 10.85
N GLN A 138 9.00 12.59 9.71
CA GLN A 138 10.07 13.33 9.06
C GLN A 138 9.42 14.43 8.21
N PRO A 139 9.77 15.71 8.43
CA PRO A 139 9.27 16.78 7.59
C PRO A 139 9.74 16.54 6.15
N VAL A 140 8.77 16.29 5.26
CA VAL A 140 9.02 16.16 3.82
C VAL A 140 9.61 17.49 3.34
N ARG A 141 10.87 17.49 2.89
CA ARG A 141 11.50 18.69 2.29
C ARG A 141 10.70 19.09 1.05
N ARG A 142 10.08 20.28 1.08
CA ARG A 142 9.26 20.84 -0.01
C ARG A 142 9.99 20.91 -1.36
N THR A 143 11.32 20.93 -1.36
CA THR A 143 12.17 21.09 -2.54
C THR A 143 12.14 19.90 -3.52
N GLU A 144 11.69 18.72 -3.08
CA GLU A 144 11.57 17.54 -3.95
C GLU A 144 10.35 17.57 -4.88
N LEU A 145 9.25 18.24 -4.47
CA LEU A 145 8.02 18.30 -5.27
C LEU A 145 8.14 19.26 -6.46
N ALA A 146 8.86 20.36 -6.30
CA ALA A 146 8.99 21.38 -7.34
C ALA A 146 9.80 20.88 -8.55
N ARG A 147 10.89 20.13 -8.32
CA ARG A 147 11.81 19.67 -9.38
C ARG A 147 11.19 18.61 -10.30
N ARG A 148 10.33 17.74 -9.76
CA ARG A 148 9.68 16.65 -10.52
C ARG A 148 8.53 17.14 -11.39
N ASN A 149 7.74 18.10 -10.89
CA ASN A 149 6.65 18.70 -11.67
C ASN A 149 7.16 19.59 -12.81
N ALA A 150 8.32 20.23 -12.64
CA ALA A 150 8.96 21.00 -13.71
C ALA A 150 9.42 20.09 -14.87
N CYS A 151 10.10 18.98 -14.55
CA CYS A 151 10.60 18.05 -15.58
C CYS A 151 9.45 17.37 -16.35
N GLY A 152 8.36 16.99 -15.66
CA GLY A 152 7.17 16.44 -16.31
C GLY A 152 6.46 17.43 -17.24
N ARG A 153 6.39 18.71 -16.84
CA ARG A 153 5.80 19.78 -17.68
C ARG A 153 6.67 20.10 -18.89
N THR A 154 7.98 20.21 -18.73
CA THR A 154 8.90 20.48 -19.85
C THR A 154 8.85 19.38 -20.91
N VAL A 155 8.83 18.11 -20.49
CA VAL A 155 8.74 16.98 -21.42
C VAL A 155 7.38 16.96 -22.13
N ALA A 156 6.27 17.19 -21.41
CA ALA A 156 4.95 17.28 -22.02
C ALA A 156 4.86 18.41 -23.06
N ILE A 157 5.45 19.57 -22.78
CA ILE A 157 5.51 20.70 -23.70
C ILE A 157 6.30 20.33 -24.96
N LEU A 158 7.50 19.75 -24.82
CA LEU A 158 8.32 19.37 -25.96
C LEU A 158 7.65 18.33 -26.87
N VAL A 159 7.02 17.30 -26.29
CA VAL A 159 6.29 16.28 -27.06
C VAL A 159 5.10 16.89 -27.78
N THR A 160 4.32 17.73 -27.09
CA THR A 160 3.16 18.41 -27.69
C THR A 160 3.60 19.34 -28.82
N SER A 161 4.70 20.09 -28.63
CA SER A 161 5.28 20.95 -29.66
C SER A 161 5.74 20.16 -30.88
N LEU A 162 6.42 19.02 -30.71
CA LEU A 162 6.84 18.17 -31.82
C LEU A 162 5.65 17.60 -32.60
N LEU A 163 4.60 17.18 -31.89
CA LEU A 163 3.41 16.61 -32.50
C LEU A 163 2.61 17.68 -33.26
N ALA A 164 2.48 18.88 -32.68
CA ALA A 164 1.87 20.02 -33.35
C ALA A 164 2.65 20.47 -34.60
N LEU A 165 3.98 20.51 -34.52
CA LEU A 165 4.85 20.82 -35.67
C LEU A 165 4.73 19.76 -36.78
N GLY A 166 4.63 18.48 -36.41
CA GLY A 166 4.40 17.40 -37.36
C GLY A 166 3.07 17.56 -38.10
N ILE A 167 1.97 17.79 -37.37
CA ILE A 167 0.65 18.04 -37.98
C ILE A 167 0.71 19.24 -38.92
N LEU A 168 1.32 20.35 -38.49
CA LEU A 168 1.44 21.56 -39.30
C LEU A 168 2.24 21.31 -40.59
N ALA A 169 3.35 20.57 -40.51
CA ALA A 169 4.14 20.21 -41.67
C ALA A 169 3.36 19.33 -42.67
N THR A 170 2.58 18.36 -42.17
CA THR A 170 1.72 17.52 -43.02
C THR A 170 0.69 18.36 -43.76
N LEU A 171 0.01 19.28 -43.07
CA LEU A 171 -0.99 20.16 -43.69
C LEU A 171 -0.38 21.07 -44.76
N ILE A 172 0.84 21.59 -44.53
CA ILE A 172 1.55 22.42 -45.50
C ILE A 172 1.94 21.59 -46.74
N ALA A 173 2.45 20.37 -46.55
CA ALA A 173 2.81 19.50 -47.65
C ALA A 173 1.60 19.13 -48.52
N GLU A 174 0.45 18.88 -47.89
CA GLU A 174 -0.80 18.59 -48.58
C GLU A 174 -1.32 19.80 -49.37
N ALA A 175 -1.23 21.01 -48.79
CA ALA A 175 -1.58 22.25 -49.48
C ALA A 175 -0.70 22.51 -50.72
N VAL A 176 0.62 22.29 -50.63
CA VAL A 176 1.55 22.44 -51.77
C VAL A 176 1.30 21.41 -52.86
N ASN A 177 0.98 20.17 -52.51
CA ASN A 177 0.71 19.12 -53.50
C ASN A 177 -0.67 19.28 -54.18
N SER A 178 -1.56 20.09 -53.60
CA SER A 178 -2.87 20.42 -54.15
C SER A 178 -2.91 21.69 -55.00
N ALA A 179 -1.80 22.43 -55.07
CA ALA A 179 -1.62 23.67 -55.83
C ALA A 179 -0.82 23.42 -57.12
#